data_AF-A0A662HZB5-F1
#
_entry.id   AF-A0A662HZB5-F1
#
_cell.length_a   1.000
_cell.length_b   1.000
_cell.length_c   1.000
_cell.angle_alpha   90.00
_cell.angle_beta   90.00
_cell.angle_gamma   90.00
#
_symmetry.space_group_name_H-M   'P 1'
#
loop_
_entity.id
_entity.type
_entity.pdbx_description
1 polymer ?
#
loop_
_entity_poly.entity_id
_entity_poly.type
_entity_poly.pdbx_seq_one_letter_code
_entity_poly.pdbx_strand_id
1 'polypeptide(L)'
;MTEDRYTRMLIAQAKKRKLIFANWRRYVAEIKKLASEMLGSDVEVIIFGSLVRAKHVVGLSDIDVMIVSQKFKNPKIKYELLAELLT
;
A
#
# COMPACT_ATOMS: atom_id res chain seq x y z
N MET A 1 -1.25 -35.22 -2.26
CA MET A 1 -2.37 -34.34 -1.82
C MET A 1 -1.92 -32.94 -1.35
N THR A 2 -0.62 -32.65 -1.25
CA THR A 2 -0.10 -31.33 -0.84
C THR A 2 -0.16 -30.28 -1.96
N GLU A 3 0.03 -30.69 -3.22
CA GLU A 3 0.03 -29.78 -4.39
C GLU A 3 -1.29 -29.00 -4.57
N ASP A 4 -2.44 -29.60 -4.27
CA ASP A 4 -3.75 -28.94 -4.42
C ASP A 4 -3.93 -27.77 -3.44
N ARG A 5 -3.50 -27.92 -2.18
CA ARG A 5 -3.59 -26.85 -1.17
C ARG A 5 -2.68 -25.67 -1.50
N TYR A 6 -1.43 -25.94 -1.88
CA TYR A 6 -0.48 -24.88 -2.25
C TYR A 6 -0.97 -24.12 -3.49
N THR A 7 -1.43 -24.84 -4.51
CA THR A 7 -1.95 -24.23 -5.73
C THR A 7 -3.15 -23.32 -5.44
N ARG A 8 -4.12 -23.78 -4.62
CA ARG A 8 -5.27 -22.96 -4.21
C ARG A 8 -4.84 -21.71 -3.44
N MET A 9 -3.85 -21.81 -2.56
CA MET A 9 -3.33 -20.66 -1.82
C MET A 9 -2.71 -19.61 -2.76
N LEU A 10 -1.90 -20.05 -3.73
CA LEU A 10 -1.29 -19.15 -4.73
C LEU A 10 -2.34 -18.46 -5.60
N ILE A 11 -3.36 -19.21 -6.06
CA ILE A 11 -4.48 -18.64 -6.82
C ILE A 11 -5.25 -17.62 -5.99
N ALA A 12 -5.52 -17.91 -4.72
CA ALA A 12 -6.22 -16.98 -3.83
C ALA A 12 -5.41 -15.68 -3.61
N GLN A 13 -4.10 -15.79 -3.42
CA GLN A 13 -3.21 -14.63 -3.29
C GLN A 13 -3.18 -13.78 -4.57
N ALA A 14 -3.07 -14.41 -5.74
CA ALA A 14 -3.10 -13.70 -7.02
C ALA A 14 -4.44 -12.96 -7.23
N LYS A 15 -5.57 -13.58 -6.89
CA LYS A 15 -6.90 -12.94 -6.94
C LYS A 15 -6.99 -11.75 -5.98
N LYS A 16 -6.51 -11.90 -4.74
CA LYS A 16 -6.46 -10.81 -3.76
C LYS A 16 -5.61 -9.63 -4.26
N ARG A 17 -4.40 -9.90 -4.75
CA ARG A 17 -3.51 -8.87 -5.31
C ARG A 17 -4.14 -8.16 -6.49
N LYS A 18 -4.81 -8.88 -7.39
CA LYS A 18 -5.55 -8.28 -8.53
C LYS A 18 -6.66 -7.33 -8.06
N LEU A 19 -7.42 -7.72 -7.03
CA LEU A 19 -8.47 -6.86 -6.46
C LEU A 19 -7.88 -5.61 -5.79
N ILE A 20 -6.79 -5.75 -5.06
CA ILE A 20 -6.08 -4.61 -4.45
C ILE A 20 -5.63 -3.65 -5.54
N PHE A 21 -5.00 -4.18 -6.58
CA PHE A 21 -4.50 -3.39 -7.70
C PHE A 21 -5.64 -2.69 -8.46
N ALA A 22 -6.77 -3.36 -8.70
CA ALA A 22 -7.93 -2.73 -9.35
C ALA A 22 -8.52 -1.57 -8.54
N ASN A 23 -8.40 -1.62 -7.22
CA ASN A 23 -8.93 -0.62 -6.30
C ASN A 23 -7.83 0.24 -5.66
N TRP A 24 -6.65 0.32 -6.26
CA TRP A 24 -5.47 0.97 -5.67
C TRP A 24 -5.77 2.41 -5.20
N ARG A 25 -6.58 3.17 -5.96
CA ARG A 25 -6.97 4.55 -5.63
C ARG A 25 -7.68 4.63 -4.28
N ARG A 26 -8.54 3.65 -3.97
CA ARG A 26 -9.24 3.58 -2.70
C ARG A 26 -8.26 3.35 -1.55
N TYR A 27 -7.36 2.39 -1.68
CA TYR A 27 -6.35 2.12 -0.66
C TYR A 27 -5.42 3.31 -0.42
N VAL A 28 -4.99 4.00 -1.49
CA VAL A 28 -4.17 5.22 -1.36
C VAL A 28 -4.96 6.36 -0.69
N ALA A 29 -6.26 6.48 -0.95
CA ALA A 29 -7.12 7.44 -0.27
C ALA A 29 -7.28 7.12 1.22
N GLU A 30 -7.44 5.84 1.59
CA GLU A 30 -7.48 5.38 2.97
C GLU A 30 -6.14 5.64 3.69
N ILE A 31 -5.00 5.37 3.04
CA ILE A 31 -3.66 5.71 3.54
C ILE A 31 -3.52 7.21 3.77
N LYS A 32 -3.95 8.04 2.81
CA LYS A 32 -3.91 9.51 2.95
C LYS A 32 -4.77 9.97 4.11
N LYS A 33 -5.96 9.41 4.29
CA LYS A 33 -6.86 9.74 5.39
C LYS A 33 -6.19 9.44 6.74
N LEU A 34 -5.70 8.22 6.94
CA LEU A 34 -5.01 7.80 8.17
C LEU A 34 -3.78 8.69 8.45
N ALA A 35 -2.94 8.91 7.44
CA ALA A 35 -1.76 9.75 7.57
C ALA A 35 -2.15 11.20 7.94
N SER A 36 -3.22 11.74 7.37
CA SER A 36 -3.70 13.10 7.68
C SER A 36 -4.28 13.19 9.10
N GLU A 37 -4.95 12.15 9.59
CA GLU A 37 -5.48 12.09 10.96
C GLU A 37 -4.35 12.08 12.00
N MET A 38 -3.27 11.34 11.74
CA MET A 38 -2.13 11.26 12.66
C MET A 38 -1.16 12.45 12.55
N LEU A 39 -0.91 12.91 11.33
CA LEU A 39 0.15 13.89 11.04
C LEU A 39 -0.39 15.31 10.82
N GLY A 40 -1.70 15.51 10.62
CA GLY A 40 -2.31 16.80 10.32
C GLY A 40 -2.45 17.06 8.81
N SER A 41 -2.80 18.29 8.44
CA SER A 41 -3.12 18.65 7.04
C SER A 41 -1.90 18.80 6.11
N ASP A 42 -0.69 18.95 6.66
CA ASP A 42 0.57 19.05 5.91
C ASP A 42 1.14 17.64 5.61
N VAL A 43 0.37 16.86 4.85
CA VAL A 43 0.73 15.52 4.40
C VAL A 43 0.53 15.41 2.90
N GLU A 44 1.60 15.02 2.21
CA GLU A 44 1.53 14.65 0.80
C GLU A 44 1.63 13.13 0.68
N VAL A 45 0.76 12.55 -0.15
CA VAL A 45 0.81 11.13 -0.52
C VAL A 45 1.01 11.06 -2.02
N ILE A 46 2.15 10.52 -2.42
CA ILE A 46 2.61 10.46 -3.79
C ILE A 46 2.61 9.00 -4.23
N ILE A 47 1.92 8.71 -5.33
CA ILE A 47 2.01 7.42 -6.02
C ILE A 47 3.14 7.53 -7.03
N PHE A 48 4.04 6.55 -7.01
CA PHE A 48 5.14 6.50 -7.96
C PHE A 48 5.34 5.08 -8.48
N GLY A 49 6.49 4.79 -9.08
CA GLY A 49 6.84 3.43 -9.43
C GLY A 49 6.17 2.88 -10.70
N SER A 50 6.03 1.56 -10.75
CA SER A 50 5.65 0.83 -11.98
C SER A 50 4.21 1.12 -12.44
N LEU A 51 3.32 1.37 -11.48
CA LEU A 51 1.91 1.70 -11.72
C LEU A 51 1.78 2.96 -12.58
N VAL A 52 2.38 4.07 -12.16
CA VAL A 52 2.29 5.36 -12.88
C VAL A 52 3.07 5.37 -14.20
N ARG A 53 4.09 4.51 -14.34
CA ARG A 53 4.85 4.34 -15.59
C ARG A 53 4.18 3.41 -16.60
N ALA A 54 3.00 2.86 -16.28
CA ALA A 54 2.32 1.82 -17.08
C ALA A 54 3.21 0.59 -17.37
N LYS A 55 4.14 0.27 -16.47
CA LYS A 55 5.05 -0.90 -16.54
C LYS A 55 4.74 -1.94 -15.46
N HIS A 56 3.53 -1.91 -14.92
CA HIS A 56 3.11 -2.83 -13.87
C HIS A 56 2.60 -4.15 -14.45
N VAL A 57 2.79 -5.24 -13.72
CA VAL A 57 2.19 -6.54 -14.02
C VAL A 57 1.10 -6.80 -12.98
N VAL A 58 -0.14 -6.86 -13.43
CA VAL A 58 -1.30 -7.06 -12.54
C VAL A 58 -1.13 -8.35 -11.75
N GLY A 59 -1.19 -8.24 -10.42
CA GLY A 59 -1.05 -9.38 -9.51
C GLY A 59 0.40 -9.71 -9.11
N LEU A 60 1.41 -9.10 -9.75
CA LEU A 60 2.83 -9.27 -9.40
C LEU A 60 3.50 -7.97 -8.94
N SER A 61 3.10 -6.83 -9.49
CA SER A 61 3.62 -5.53 -9.08
C SER A 61 2.94 -5.01 -7.82
N ASP A 62 3.73 -4.32 -7.00
CA ASP A 62 3.24 -3.58 -5.84
C ASP A 62 2.79 -2.15 -6.25
N ILE A 63 2.10 -1.48 -5.33
CA ILE A 63 1.70 -0.07 -5.47
C ILE A 63 2.67 0.76 -4.63
N ASP A 64 3.58 1.45 -5.29
CA ASP A 64 4.60 2.27 -4.62
C ASP A 64 3.98 3.59 -4.13
N VAL A 65 3.96 3.78 -2.80
CA VAL A 65 3.39 4.96 -2.13
C VAL A 65 4.46 5.63 -1.26
N MET A 66 4.62 6.95 -1.42
CA MET A 66 5.48 7.78 -0.59
C MET A 66 4.61 8.74 0.21
N ILE A 67 4.85 8.80 1.52
CA ILE A 67 4.21 9.76 2.43
C ILE A 67 5.29 10.79 2.81
N VAL A 68 4.99 12.07 2.63
CA VAL A 68 5.88 13.18 2.95
C VAL A 68 5.22 14.04 4.03
N SER A 69 5.95 14.31 5.11
CA SER A 69 5.51 15.22 6.17
C SER A 69 6.71 15.72 6.97
N GLN A 70 6.65 16.98 7.43
CA GLN A 70 7.67 17.54 8.31
C GLN A 70 7.76 16.82 9.67
N LYS A 71 6.69 16.15 10.10
CA LYS A 71 6.65 15.40 11.37
C LYS A 71 7.57 14.18 11.38
N PHE A 72 7.96 13.65 10.22
CA PHE A 72 8.90 12.53 10.14
C PHE A 72 10.35 12.91 10.51
N LYS A 73 10.63 14.18 10.78
CA LYS A 73 11.85 14.58 11.52
C LYS A 73 11.94 13.90 12.89
N ASN A 74 10.81 13.48 13.46
CA ASN A 74 10.75 12.59 14.61
C ASN A 74 10.56 11.13 14.14
N PRO A 75 11.58 10.24 14.26
CA PRO A 75 11.48 8.85 13.84
C PRO A 75 10.38 8.06 14.55
N LYS A 76 10.04 8.40 15.80
CA LYS A 76 8.99 7.72 16.56
C LYS A 76 7.64 7.80 15.84
N ILE A 77 7.29 9.00 15.36
CA ILE A 77 6.06 9.27 14.61
C ILE A 77 6.02 8.44 13.31
N LYS A 78 7.17 8.31 12.63
CA LYS A 78 7.28 7.48 11.42
C LYS A 78 6.97 6.02 11.72
N TYR A 79 7.51 5.47 12.80
CA TYR A 79 7.27 4.07 13.17
C TYR A 79 5.86 3.82 13.71
N GLU A 80 5.27 4.78 14.42
CA GLU A 80 3.86 4.72 14.85
C GLU A 80 2.93 4.63 13.64
N LEU A 81 3.09 5.52 12.64
CA LEU A 81 2.30 5.43 11.41
C LEU A 81 2.53 4.12 10.65
N LEU A 82 3.78 3.63 10.60
CA LEU A 82 4.09 2.36 9.95
C LEU A 82 3.40 1.19 10.64
N ALA A 83 3.34 1.20 11.98
CA ALA A 83 2.64 0.18 12.74
C ALA A 83 1.14 0.16 12.42
N GLU A 84 0.49 1.34 12.42
CA GLU A 84 -0.93 1.48 12.09
C GLU A 84 -1.26 1.02 10.65
N LEU A 85 -0.35 1.26 9.69
CA LEU A 85 -0.51 0.82 8.30
C LEU A 85 -0.38 -0.70 8.09
N LEU A 86 0.21 -1.42 9.04
CA LEU A 86 0.48 -2.86 8.93
C LEU A 86 -0.52 -3.73 9.72
N THR A 87 -1.40 -3.10 10.50
CA THR A 87 -2.52 -3.74 11.22
C THR A 87 -3.75 -3.93 10.33
#